data_AF-A0AAN6GWX3-F1
#
_entry.id   AF-A0AAN6GWX3-F1
#
_cell.length_a   1.000
_cell.length_b   1.000
_cell.length_c   1.000
_cell.angle_alpha   90.00
_cell.angle_beta   90.00
_cell.angle_gamma   90.00
#
_symmetry.space_group_name_H-M   'P 1'
#
loop_
_entity.id
_entity.type
_entity.pdbx_description
1 polymer ?
#
loop_
_entity_poly.entity_id
_entity_poly.type
_entity_poly.pdbx_seq_one_letter_code
_entity_poly.pdbx_strand_id
1 'polypeptide(L)'
;TPANVGVFGNDAPDISVGLYLDGDPDLLNIGYDQGVLPVGGGSGTGRMTYVVAPLDAIKTKVFSYNSKALVQYVTNNTEIIHNKIFGAMINPTPPEVCLVFLKTWATEGYDRPSLE
;
A
#
# COMPACT_ATOMS: atom_id res chain seq x y z
N THR A 1 3.25 -0.56 -23.38
CA THR A 1 3.36 -0.70 -21.91
C THR A 1 4.19 0.44 -21.40
N PRO A 2 3.78 1.15 -20.33
CA PRO A 2 4.57 2.24 -19.79
C PRO A 2 6.01 1.80 -19.47
N ALA A 3 6.99 2.61 -19.87
CA ALA A 3 8.40 2.44 -19.53
C ALA A 3 8.73 2.99 -18.14
N ASN A 4 7.86 3.82 -17.55
CA ASN A 4 8.06 4.39 -16.22
C ASN A 4 6.72 4.46 -15.44
N VAL A 5 6.61 3.70 -14.36
CA VAL A 5 5.40 3.56 -13.52
C VAL A 5 5.68 4.07 -12.12
N GLY A 6 4.83 4.95 -11.61
CA GLY A 6 4.86 5.43 -10.23
C GLY A 6 3.84 4.69 -9.37
N VAL A 7 4.24 4.23 -8.20
CA VAL A 7 3.37 3.54 -7.23
C VAL A 7 3.43 4.29 -5.90
N PHE A 8 2.29 4.79 -5.44
CA PHE A 8 2.21 5.67 -4.28
C PHE A 8 1.19 5.15 -3.26
N GLY A 9 1.47 5.40 -1.99
CA GLY A 9 0.55 5.09 -0.90
C GLY A 9 1.04 3.97 0.02
N ASN A 10 0.69 4.10 1.29
CA ASN A 10 1.03 3.15 2.36
C ASN A 10 0.33 1.79 2.24
N ASP A 11 -0.66 1.65 1.35
CA ASP A 11 -1.32 0.39 1.04
C ASP A 11 -0.63 -0.42 -0.08
N ALA A 12 0.35 0.17 -0.77
CA ALA A 12 1.08 -0.53 -1.84
C ALA A 12 2.10 -1.61 -1.39
N PRO A 13 2.90 -1.41 -0.32
CA PRO A 13 3.92 -2.38 0.08
C PRO A 13 3.35 -3.55 0.87
N ASP A 14 4.22 -4.50 1.25
CA ASP A 14 3.84 -5.62 2.12
C ASP A 14 3.54 -5.16 3.56
N ILE A 15 2.83 -6.01 4.30
CA ILE A 15 2.35 -5.78 5.66
C ILE A 15 3.54 -5.76 6.62
N SER A 16 3.77 -4.62 7.29
CA SER A 16 4.91 -4.48 8.22
C SER A 16 4.60 -4.94 9.65
N VAL A 17 3.33 -5.23 9.96
CA VAL A 17 2.86 -5.56 11.32
C VAL A 17 2.58 -7.06 11.53
N GLY A 18 2.86 -7.89 10.52
CA GLY A 18 2.67 -9.34 10.56
C GLY A 18 1.36 -9.83 9.92
N LEU A 19 1.28 -11.15 9.74
CA LEU A 19 0.22 -11.81 8.94
C LEU A 19 -1.01 -12.23 9.75
N TYR A 20 -1.13 -11.80 11.00
CA TYR A 20 -2.30 -12.03 11.83
C TYR A 20 -2.67 -10.74 12.58
N LEU A 21 -3.51 -9.94 11.94
CA LEU A 21 -3.83 -8.56 12.33
C LEU A 21 -4.64 -8.47 13.64
N ASP A 22 -5.33 -9.55 14.00
CA ASP A 22 -6.14 -9.70 15.21
C ASP A 22 -5.32 -10.20 16.42
N GLY A 23 -4.02 -10.46 16.21
CA GLY A 23 -3.11 -10.84 17.29
C GLY A 23 -2.73 -9.68 18.22
N ASP A 24 -3.02 -8.44 17.82
CA ASP A 24 -2.69 -7.23 18.56
C ASP A 24 -3.97 -6.42 18.88
N PRO A 25 -4.34 -6.26 20.17
CA PRO A 25 -5.48 -5.47 20.60
C PRO A 25 -5.46 -4.00 20.15
N ASP A 26 -4.29 -3.42 19.97
CA ASP A 26 -4.17 -2.03 19.53
C ASP A 26 -4.53 -1.93 18.03
N LEU A 27 -4.01 -2.86 17.21
CA LEU A 27 -4.32 -2.91 15.77
C LEU A 27 -5.79 -3.21 15.49
N LEU A 28 -6.46 -3.94 16.39
CA LEU A 28 -7.88 -4.28 16.22
C LEU A 28 -8.77 -3.05 16.09
N ASN A 29 -8.49 -1.98 16.84
CA ASN A 29 -9.33 -0.79 16.89
C ASN A 29 -8.93 0.25 15.84
N ILE A 30 -7.63 0.46 15.63
CA ILE A 30 -7.12 1.57 14.80
C ILE A 30 -6.51 1.12 13.46
N GLY A 31 -6.31 -0.19 13.25
CA GLY A 31 -5.60 -0.72 12.10
C GLY A 31 -4.09 -0.42 12.14
N TYR A 32 -3.46 -0.42 10.97
CA TYR A 32 -2.02 -0.22 10.81
C TYR A 32 -1.70 0.73 9.65
N ASP A 33 -0.60 1.47 9.78
CA ASP A 33 -0.20 2.46 8.78
C ASP A 33 0.44 1.83 7.53
N GLN A 34 1.48 1.01 7.67
CA GLN A 34 2.24 0.51 6.51
C GLN A 34 1.83 -0.90 6.06
N GLY A 35 1.53 -1.04 4.77
CA GLY A 35 1.25 -2.29 4.09
C GLY A 35 -0.17 -2.41 3.56
N VAL A 36 -0.36 -3.33 2.61
CA VAL A 36 -1.67 -3.63 1.99
C VAL A 36 -2.71 -4.07 3.02
N LEU A 37 -3.98 -3.72 2.81
CA LEU A 37 -5.15 -4.15 3.61
C LEU A 37 -5.94 -5.29 2.94
N PRO A 38 -5.63 -6.57 3.24
CA PRO A 38 -6.31 -7.72 2.64
C PRO A 38 -7.61 -8.12 3.38
N VAL A 39 -7.75 -7.76 4.66
CA VAL A 39 -8.89 -8.12 5.50
C VAL A 39 -9.09 -7.07 6.61
N GLY A 40 -10.34 -6.84 7.03
CA GLY A 40 -10.65 -6.00 8.19
C GLY A 40 -10.42 -6.70 9.53
N GLY A 41 -10.82 -6.04 10.62
CA GLY A 41 -10.72 -6.57 11.99
C GLY A 41 -11.96 -7.35 12.46
N GLY A 42 -11.80 -8.12 13.53
CA GLY A 42 -12.88 -8.87 14.18
C GLY A 42 -12.90 -10.36 13.86
N SER A 43 -13.93 -11.07 14.31
CA SER A 43 -14.02 -12.54 14.29
C SER A 43 -13.99 -13.17 12.89
N GLY A 44 -14.22 -12.38 11.84
CA GLY A 44 -14.10 -12.80 10.43
C GLY A 44 -12.67 -12.81 9.89
N THR A 45 -11.68 -12.41 10.69
CA THR A 45 -10.26 -12.39 10.29
C THR A 45 -9.63 -13.79 10.25
N GLY A 46 -8.40 -13.87 9.73
CA GLY A 46 -7.63 -15.10 9.70
C GLY A 46 -6.14 -14.84 9.51
N ARG A 47 -5.32 -15.82 9.90
CA ARG A 47 -3.88 -15.75 9.65
C ARG A 47 -3.59 -16.02 8.17
N MET A 48 -2.95 -15.07 7.51
CA MET A 48 -2.49 -15.23 6.14
C MET A 48 -1.24 -16.11 6.12
N THR A 49 -1.15 -17.03 5.17
CA THR A 49 0.07 -17.80 4.92
C THR A 49 1.11 -16.98 4.16
N TYR A 50 0.63 -16.06 3.31
CA TYR A 50 1.40 -15.02 2.62
C TYR A 50 0.44 -13.98 2.05
N VAL A 51 0.98 -12.82 1.64
CA VAL A 51 0.27 -11.79 0.87
C VAL A 51 1.16 -11.40 -0.31
N VAL A 52 0.55 -11.21 -1.48
CA VAL A 52 1.26 -10.59 -2.61
C VAL A 52 0.90 -9.12 -2.64
N ALA A 53 1.83 -8.27 -2.20
CA ALA A 53 1.61 -6.84 -2.15
C ALA A 53 1.40 -6.23 -3.56
N PRO A 54 0.55 -5.21 -3.71
CA PRO A 54 0.35 -4.54 -5.00
C PRO A 54 1.66 -4.07 -5.65
N LEU A 55 2.58 -3.50 -4.86
CA LEU A 55 3.88 -3.05 -5.36
C LEU A 55 4.69 -4.19 -5.99
N ASP A 56 4.71 -5.38 -5.38
CA ASP A 56 5.45 -6.53 -5.87
C ASP A 56 4.81 -7.13 -7.12
N ALA A 57 3.47 -7.20 -7.16
CA ALA A 57 2.72 -7.61 -8.33
C ALA A 57 2.96 -6.65 -9.52
N ILE A 58 2.98 -5.33 -9.28
CA ILE A 58 3.26 -4.31 -10.30
C ILE A 58 4.69 -4.43 -10.81
N LYS A 59 5.68 -4.51 -9.93
CA LYS A 59 7.08 -4.73 -10.32
C LYS A 59 7.19 -5.95 -11.23
N THR A 60 6.66 -7.10 -10.79
CA THR A 60 6.67 -8.34 -11.55
C THR A 60 6.02 -8.17 -12.92
N LYS A 61 4.84 -7.54 -12.99
CA LYS A 61 4.08 -7.37 -14.23
C LYS A 61 4.80 -6.43 -15.21
N VAL A 62 5.30 -5.29 -14.74
CA VAL A 62 6.01 -4.31 -15.56
C VAL A 62 7.27 -4.93 -16.15
N PHE A 63 8.09 -5.58 -15.32
CA PHE A 63 9.32 -6.23 -15.78
C PHE A 63 9.07 -7.42 -16.72
N SER A 64 7.92 -8.10 -16.59
CA SER A 64 7.53 -9.19 -17.51
C SER A 64 7.31 -8.72 -18.95
N TYR A 65 6.89 -7.45 -19.14
CA TYR A 65 6.67 -6.87 -20.47
C TYR A 65 7.89 -6.11 -20.99
N ASN A 66 8.62 -5.44 -20.09
CA ASN A 66 9.80 -4.66 -20.44
C ASN A 66 10.80 -4.71 -19.28
N SER A 67 11.86 -5.51 -19.45
CA SER A 67 12.93 -5.65 -18.44
C SER A 67 13.72 -4.37 -18.19
N LYS A 68 13.56 -3.35 -19.04
CA LYS A 68 14.19 -2.02 -18.90
C LYS A 68 13.24 -0.96 -18.36
N ALA A 69 11.98 -1.30 -18.07
CA ALA A 69 11.04 -0.35 -17.49
C ALA A 69 11.45 0.01 -16.05
N LEU A 70 10.99 1.16 -15.59
CA LEU A 70 11.22 1.68 -14.25
C LEU A 70 9.92 1.62 -13.44
N VAL A 71 10.00 1.11 -12.21
CA VAL A 71 8.93 1.24 -11.21
C VAL A 71 9.46 2.07 -10.05
N GLN A 72 9.00 3.33 -9.98
CA GLN A 72 9.30 4.26 -8.89
C GLN A 72 8.21 4.17 -7.84
N TYR A 73 8.54 4.33 -6.56
CA TYR A 73 7.54 4.26 -5.51
C TYR A 73 7.88 5.11 -4.29
N VAL A 74 6.83 5.66 -3.67
CA VAL A 74 6.88 6.30 -2.35
C VAL A 74 5.70 5.74 -1.57
N THR A 75 5.98 4.91 -0.56
CA THR A 75 4.93 4.22 0.21
C THR A 75 4.63 4.91 1.54
N ASN A 76 5.48 5.85 1.97
CA ASN A 76 5.24 6.63 3.18
C ASN A 76 4.34 7.84 2.84
N ASN A 77 3.10 7.84 3.33
CA ASN A 77 2.15 8.93 3.11
C ASN A 77 2.63 10.27 3.69
N THR A 78 3.37 10.25 4.81
CA THR A 78 3.98 11.44 5.39
C THR A 78 4.99 12.07 4.42
N GLU A 79 5.82 11.25 3.76
CA GLU A 79 6.77 11.74 2.75
C GLU A 79 6.05 12.27 1.50
N ILE A 80 4.96 11.63 1.07
CA ILE A 80 4.13 12.07 -0.06
C ILE A 80 3.56 13.47 0.22
N ILE A 81 2.98 13.67 1.40
CA ILE A 81 2.34 14.93 1.80
C ILE A 81 3.39 16.03 2.02
N HIS A 82 4.44 15.77 2.79
CA HIS A 82 5.44 16.78 3.15
C HIS A 82 6.32 17.22 1.98
N ASN A 83 6.69 16.32 1.07
CA ASN A 83 7.57 16.65 -0.05
C ASN A 83 6.82 17.13 -1.31
N LYS A 84 5.51 17.42 -1.20
CA LYS A 84 4.64 17.83 -2.32
C LYS A 84 4.77 16.90 -3.53
N ILE A 85 4.45 15.61 -3.34
CA ILE A 85 4.13 14.51 -4.29
C ILE A 85 5.03 14.30 -5.54
N PHE A 86 5.46 15.35 -6.27
CA PHE A 86 6.07 15.25 -7.59
C PHE A 86 7.47 15.89 -7.73
N GLY A 87 8.11 16.24 -6.60
CA GLY A 87 9.41 16.92 -6.58
C GLY A 87 10.63 15.99 -6.67
N ALA A 88 11.60 16.17 -5.78
CA ALA A 88 12.93 15.55 -5.83
C ALA A 88 12.96 14.01 -5.84
N MET A 89 11.89 13.35 -5.37
CA MET A 89 11.85 11.89 -5.19
C MET A 89 11.61 11.10 -6.49
N ILE A 90 11.03 11.74 -7.52
CA ILE A 90 10.68 11.07 -8.80
C ILE A 90 11.18 11.84 -10.04
N ASN A 91 11.81 13.00 -9.83
CA ASN A 91 12.52 13.73 -10.87
C ASN A 91 13.97 13.23 -11.02
N PRO A 92 14.59 13.37 -12.20
CA PRO A 92 14.11 14.07 -13.41
C PRO A 92 13.27 13.20 -14.36
N THR A 93 12.97 11.97 -14.00
CA THR A 93 12.25 11.01 -14.84
C THR A 93 10.83 10.78 -14.30
N PRO A 94 9.88 11.70 -14.50
CA PRO A 94 8.52 11.55 -14.00
C PRO A 94 7.85 10.30 -14.60
N PRO A 95 6.99 9.60 -13.83
CA PRO A 95 6.24 8.46 -14.34
C PRO A 95 5.26 8.81 -15.46
N GLU A 96 5.07 7.89 -16.40
CA GLU A 96 4.05 7.99 -17.46
C GLU A 96 2.65 7.63 -16.94
N VAL A 97 2.60 6.84 -15.85
CA VAL A 97 1.38 6.47 -15.14
C VAL A 97 1.65 6.45 -13.63
N CYS A 98 0.71 6.93 -12.83
CA CYS A 98 0.76 6.91 -11.37
C CYS A 98 -0.38 6.06 -10.83
N LEU A 99 -0.06 5.06 -10.03
CA LEU A 99 -1.01 4.21 -9.32
C LEU A 99 -0.97 4.61 -7.85
N VAL A 100 -2.12 5.01 -7.30
CA VAL A 100 -2.25 5.43 -5.90
C VAL A 100 -3.08 4.39 -5.15
N PHE A 101 -2.50 3.81 -4.10
CA PHE A 101 -3.12 2.82 -3.25
C PHE A 101 -3.55 3.46 -1.93
N LEU A 102 -4.84 3.35 -1.63
CA LEU A 102 -5.47 3.91 -0.45
C LEU A 102 -6.19 2.79 0.29
N LYS A 103 -6.19 2.85 1.63
CA LYS A 103 -6.91 1.91 2.49
C LYS A 103 -7.67 2.65 3.57
N THR A 104 -8.71 2.00 4.09
CA THR A 104 -9.43 2.42 5.27
C THR A 104 -9.78 1.21 6.13
N TRP A 105 -9.60 1.32 7.44
CA TRP A 105 -9.81 0.22 8.39
C TRP A 105 -11.23 0.24 8.96
N ALA A 106 -11.81 -0.94 9.11
CA ALA A 106 -13.03 -1.18 9.88
C ALA A 106 -12.91 -2.53 10.59
N THR A 107 -13.61 -2.66 11.73
CA THR A 107 -13.55 -3.86 12.57
C THR A 107 -14.93 -4.18 13.13
N GLU A 108 -15.17 -5.45 13.46
CA GLU A 108 -16.41 -5.90 14.08
C GLU A 108 -16.73 -5.14 15.37
N GLY A 109 -18.00 -4.76 15.55
CA GLY A 109 -18.47 -4.06 16.75
C GLY A 109 -18.21 -2.55 16.76
N TYR A 110 -17.58 -2.01 15.72
CA TYR A 110 -17.28 -0.58 15.62
C TYR A 110 -17.61 -0.04 14.22
N ASP A 111 -18.55 0.90 14.17
CA ASP A 111 -18.80 1.67 12.96
C ASP A 111 -17.69 2.70 12.74
N ARG A 112 -17.33 2.93 11.47
CA ARG A 112 -16.46 4.06 11.13
C ARG A 112 -17.20 5.36 11.42
N PRO A 113 -16.56 6.35 12.08
CA PRO A 113 -17.21 7.62 12.42
C PRO A 113 -17.49 8.47 11.17
N SER A 114 -16.79 8.20 10.07
CA SER A 114 -16.88 8.96 8.83
C SER A 114 -16.35 8.15 7.63
N LEU A 115 -16.40 8.74 6.43
CA LEU A 115 -16.02 8.07 5.17
C LEU A 115 -14.56 8.28 4.76
N GLU A 116 -13.86 9.22 5.40
CA GLU A 116 -12.42 9.47 5.21
C GLU A 116 -11.54 8.26 5.58
#